data_AF-A0A9X2XRY8-F1
#
_entry.id   AF-A0A9X2XRY8-F1
#
_cell.length_a   1.000
_cell.length_b   1.000
_cell.length_c   1.000
_cell.angle_alpha   90.00
_cell.angle_beta   90.00
_cell.angle_gamma   90.00
#
_symmetry.space_group_name_H-M   'P 1'
#
loop_
_entity.id
_entity.type
_entity.pdbx_description
1 polymer ?
#
loop_
_entity_poly.entity_id
_entity_poly.type
_entity_poly.pdbx_seq_one_letter_code
_entity_poly.pdbx_strand_id
1 'polypeptide(L)'
;MPKLLERLGLFEVPSDVQIWLMGIIGLGAMFYVYFYSPSIGHEVSGPVDKFIQGLIPFTYAPFFIAVGRLYGRKQSQIKGLLPGLAIFTVLLFVVSIGRNSRAAFMLGFTSVALAFGLGLLLGVFRTRLFTLRNLLIVLIAFWLFDGPAADLGTAMVLVRNQRGEVSRSNLVDLTLEAFKDKEAIQAYRQAASSEELDWDEHYLNNIFLARFCNLKFNDASLVNATKIGDHDSDMLNFSFDRFIVTLPNPILDALHIDINKIETNSSSFGDYLYYKAIADDSVLGSLRLGQFAGTGMAAFGWWYLFFLGLLMIPLYYLFDLFSIKRSSINSTNGTTAEFEFSLCGLMALTTIFLFFNNESLISFSVFLLRDWIQLVFLYFLVSSFTRFLNRIIR
;
A
#
# COMPACT_ATOMS: atom_id res chain seq x y z
N MET A 1 -4.35 26.01 -4.99
CA MET A 1 -3.88 24.94 -4.07
C MET A 1 -2.39 24.58 -4.25
N PRO A 2 -1.84 24.39 -5.47
CA PRO A 2 -0.42 24.01 -5.65
C PRO A 2 0.57 25.00 -5.00
N LYS A 3 0.33 26.31 -5.17
CA LYS A 3 1.13 27.38 -4.54
C LYS A 3 1.11 27.35 -3.00
N LEU A 4 0.03 26.85 -2.38
CA LEU A 4 -0.05 26.72 -0.93
C LEU A 4 0.83 25.54 -0.46
N LEU A 5 0.72 24.39 -1.11
CA LEU A 5 1.54 23.22 -0.81
C LEU A 5 3.03 23.48 -1.04
N GLU A 6 3.36 24.25 -2.08
CA GLU A 6 4.73 24.72 -2.33
C GLU A 6 5.23 25.62 -1.18
N ARG A 7 4.42 26.59 -0.73
CA ARG A 7 4.76 27.45 0.42
C ARG A 7 4.91 26.67 1.73
N LEU A 8 4.13 25.60 1.90
CA LEU A 8 4.24 24.70 3.06
C LEU A 8 5.44 23.75 2.98
N GLY A 9 6.17 23.73 1.86
CA GLY A 9 7.40 22.96 1.71
C GLY A 9 7.20 21.52 1.22
N LEU A 10 6.08 21.20 0.56
CA LEU A 10 5.83 19.85 0.02
C LEU A 10 6.90 19.42 -1.00
N PHE A 11 7.38 20.39 -1.78
CA PHE A 11 8.40 20.25 -2.83
C PHE A 11 9.79 20.70 -2.37
N GLU A 12 10.00 20.91 -1.07
CA GLU A 12 11.33 21.25 -0.56
C GLU A 12 12.22 20.00 -0.58
N VAL A 13 13.38 20.11 -1.21
CA VAL A 13 14.31 18.99 -1.41
C VAL A 13 14.94 18.57 -0.06
N PRO A 14 14.68 17.36 0.45
CA PRO A 14 15.24 16.94 1.73
C PRO A 14 16.72 16.54 1.63
N SER A 15 17.45 16.81 2.71
CA SER A 15 18.86 16.40 2.86
C SER A 15 18.98 14.88 3.06
N ASP A 16 20.16 14.30 2.83
CA ASP A 16 20.38 12.85 3.05
C ASP A 16 20.07 12.44 4.48
N VAL A 17 20.53 13.26 5.44
CA VAL A 17 20.27 13.06 6.86
C VAL A 17 18.76 13.06 7.14
N GLN A 18 18.00 14.00 6.57
CA GLN A 18 16.55 14.04 6.74
C GLN A 18 15.88 12.77 6.21
N ILE A 19 16.26 12.29 5.03
CA ILE A 19 15.67 11.09 4.43
C ILE A 19 16.02 9.84 5.28
N TRP A 20 17.24 9.74 5.80
CA TRP A 20 17.62 8.68 6.74
C TRP A 20 16.82 8.73 8.03
N LEU A 21 16.63 9.92 8.62
CA LEU A 21 15.80 10.10 9.80
C LEU A 21 14.34 9.72 9.55
N MET A 22 13.78 10.06 8.37
CA MET A 22 12.44 9.60 7.95
C MET A 22 12.37 8.06 7.95
N GLY A 23 13.38 7.41 7.37
CA GLY A 23 13.52 5.95 7.36
C GLY A 23 13.53 5.33 8.75
N ILE A 24 14.34 5.88 9.65
CA ILE A 24 14.45 5.39 11.03
C ILE A 24 13.14 5.58 11.80
N ILE A 25 12.47 6.72 11.65
CA ILE A 25 11.15 6.97 12.26
C ILE A 25 10.13 5.94 11.76
N GLY A 26 10.08 5.70 10.45
CA GLY A 26 9.18 4.71 9.87
C GLY A 26 9.48 3.29 10.33
N LEU A 27 10.75 2.90 10.38
CA LEU A 27 11.17 1.58 10.87
C LEU A 27 10.82 1.39 12.34
N GLY A 28 11.03 2.43 13.17
CA GLY A 28 10.64 2.42 14.58
C GLY A 28 9.12 2.30 14.77
N ALA A 29 8.35 3.01 13.95
CA ALA A 29 6.89 2.89 13.92
C ALA A 29 6.43 1.49 13.50
N MET A 30 7.06 0.92 12.47
CA MET A 30 6.80 -0.45 12.02
C MET A 30 7.10 -1.45 13.13
N PHE A 31 8.26 -1.32 13.80
CA PHE A 31 8.61 -2.16 14.93
C PHE A 31 7.61 -2.05 16.09
N TYR A 32 7.25 -0.83 16.51
CA TYR A 32 6.27 -0.60 17.56
C TYR A 32 4.92 -1.26 17.24
N VAL A 33 4.39 -1.02 16.04
CA VAL A 33 3.08 -1.55 15.61
C VAL A 33 3.13 -3.07 15.46
N TYR A 34 4.30 -3.66 15.20
CA TYR A 34 4.42 -5.09 14.89
C TYR A 34 4.71 -5.93 16.14
N PHE A 35 5.42 -5.36 17.12
CA PHE A 35 5.88 -6.07 18.32
C PHE A 35 5.20 -5.63 19.61
N TYR A 36 4.72 -4.38 19.71
CA TYR A 36 4.22 -3.82 20.98
C TYR A 36 2.73 -3.47 20.99
N SER A 37 2.13 -3.11 19.84
CA SER A 37 0.70 -2.78 19.80
C SER A 37 -0.16 -4.03 20.14
N PRO A 38 -0.96 -4.01 21.23
CA PRO A 38 -1.63 -5.19 21.76
C PRO A 38 -2.80 -5.75 20.92
N SER A 39 -3.19 -5.11 19.81
CA SER A 39 -4.54 -5.30 19.22
C SER A 39 -4.58 -5.60 17.73
N ILE A 40 -3.57 -6.26 17.15
CA ILE A 40 -3.58 -6.50 15.69
C ILE A 40 -3.77 -7.98 15.35
N GLY A 41 -4.98 -8.43 15.72
CA GLY A 41 -5.75 -9.53 15.14
C GLY A 41 -7.14 -9.06 14.69
N HIS A 42 -7.77 -8.13 15.42
CA HIS A 42 -8.99 -7.41 15.06
C HIS A 42 -8.87 -5.97 15.56
N GLU A 43 -8.89 -5.02 14.62
CA GLU A 43 -8.95 -3.56 14.85
C GLU A 43 -7.92 -2.90 15.77
N VAL A 44 -7.10 -2.02 15.17
CA VAL A 44 -6.16 -1.14 15.87
C VAL A 44 -6.87 -0.32 16.95
N SER A 45 -6.61 -0.67 18.21
CA SER A 45 -7.24 -0.08 19.40
C SER A 45 -6.59 1.27 19.75
N GLY A 46 -6.97 2.33 19.05
CA GLY A 46 -6.78 3.70 19.52
C GLY A 46 -6.22 4.70 18.51
N PRO A 47 -6.45 6.01 18.70
CA PRO A 47 -5.95 7.06 17.81
C PRO A 47 -4.41 7.08 17.69
N VAL A 48 -3.70 6.75 18.78
CA VAL A 48 -2.22 6.74 18.83
C VAL A 48 -1.66 5.63 17.95
N ASP A 49 -2.18 4.41 18.06
CA ASP A 49 -1.70 3.28 17.26
C ASP A 49 -1.97 3.49 15.76
N LYS A 50 -3.12 4.09 15.41
CA LYS A 50 -3.43 4.49 14.03
C LYS A 50 -2.49 5.57 13.52
N PHE A 51 -2.14 6.54 14.36
CA PHE A 51 -1.17 7.58 14.02
C PHE A 51 0.22 6.98 13.76
N ILE A 52 0.71 6.10 14.65
CA ILE A 52 2.01 5.45 14.49
C ILE A 52 2.01 4.54 13.25
N GLN A 53 0.92 3.82 12.99
CA GLN A 53 0.78 3.02 11.76
C GLN A 53 0.90 3.89 10.50
N GLY A 54 0.38 5.11 10.53
CA GLY A 54 0.54 6.09 9.45
C GLY A 54 1.99 6.49 9.15
N LEU A 55 2.92 6.25 10.08
CA LEU A 55 4.34 6.54 9.90
C LEU A 55 5.12 5.41 9.21
N ILE A 56 4.54 4.21 9.07
CA ILE A 56 5.22 3.05 8.45
C ILE A 56 5.70 3.32 7.02
N PRO A 57 4.96 4.02 6.13
CA PRO A 57 5.43 4.29 4.77
C PRO A 57 6.79 4.99 4.70
N PHE A 58 7.15 5.81 5.70
CA PHE A 58 8.45 6.50 5.76
C PHE A 58 9.65 5.56 5.89
N THR A 59 9.43 4.30 6.30
CA THR A 59 10.49 3.27 6.32
C THR A 59 11.22 3.19 4.98
N TYR A 60 10.51 3.43 3.87
CA TYR A 60 11.07 3.32 2.53
C TYR A 60 11.78 4.57 2.03
N ALA A 61 11.73 5.69 2.78
CA ALA A 61 12.30 6.96 2.35
C ALA A 61 13.79 6.87 1.93
N PRO A 62 14.70 6.15 2.65
CA PRO A 62 16.11 6.04 2.27
C PRO A 62 16.34 5.53 0.84
N PHE A 63 15.49 4.64 0.35
CA PHE A 63 15.61 4.08 -0.99
C PHE A 63 15.33 5.12 -2.09
N PHE A 64 14.57 6.18 -1.78
CA PHE A 64 14.31 7.26 -2.72
C PHE A 64 15.52 8.16 -3.01
N ILE A 65 16.59 8.08 -2.21
CA ILE A 65 17.86 8.80 -2.49
C ILE A 65 18.42 8.42 -3.87
N ALA A 66 18.23 7.17 -4.30
CA ALA A 66 18.66 6.68 -5.61
C ALA A 66 17.92 7.40 -6.76
N VAL A 67 16.67 7.81 -6.55
CA VAL A 67 15.83 8.53 -7.52
C VAL A 67 15.77 10.04 -7.24
N GLY A 68 16.78 10.57 -6.52
CA GLY A 68 16.91 11.96 -6.09
C GLY A 68 16.54 13.05 -7.11
N ARG A 69 16.85 12.80 -8.38
CA ARG A 69 16.61 13.76 -9.47
C ARG A 69 15.14 14.05 -9.70
N LEU A 70 14.24 13.13 -9.36
CA LEU A 70 12.79 13.31 -9.56
C LEU A 70 12.16 14.33 -8.61
N TYR A 71 12.78 14.56 -7.46
CA TYR A 71 12.33 15.54 -6.47
C TYR A 71 13.32 16.70 -6.30
N GLY A 72 14.11 17.01 -7.33
CA GLY A 72 14.91 18.24 -7.40
C GLY A 72 16.37 18.14 -6.93
N ARG A 73 16.92 16.94 -6.69
CA ARG A 73 18.36 16.83 -6.39
C ARG A 73 19.24 16.92 -7.63
N LYS A 74 20.28 17.76 -7.55
CA LYS A 74 21.29 17.94 -8.61
C LYS A 74 22.19 16.71 -8.80
N GLN A 75 22.55 16.01 -7.73
CA GLN A 75 23.44 14.84 -7.77
C GLN A 75 22.90 13.71 -6.88
N SER A 76 22.85 12.48 -7.40
CA SER A 76 22.64 11.26 -6.60
C SER A 76 23.99 10.54 -6.46
N GLN A 77 24.58 10.56 -5.26
CA GLN A 77 25.79 9.81 -4.97
C GLN A 77 25.43 8.40 -4.49
N ILE A 78 25.34 7.45 -5.43
CA ILE A 78 24.87 6.07 -5.16
C ILE A 78 25.95 5.20 -4.48
N LYS A 79 27.25 5.43 -4.77
CA LYS A 79 28.33 4.51 -4.36
C LYS A 79 28.55 4.42 -2.84
N GLY A 80 28.41 5.54 -2.11
CA GLY A 80 28.52 5.56 -0.65
C GLY A 80 27.24 5.16 0.08
N LEU A 81 26.12 5.08 -0.64
CA LEU A 81 24.80 4.80 -0.10
C LEU A 81 24.52 3.30 0.04
N LEU A 82 25.13 2.48 -0.82
CA LEU A 82 24.80 1.06 -0.98
C LEU A 82 24.98 0.23 0.30
N PRO A 83 26.07 0.37 1.09
CA PRO A 83 26.21 -0.38 2.33
C PRO A 83 25.13 -0.02 3.37
N GLY A 84 24.79 1.26 3.48
CA GLY A 84 23.73 1.73 4.37
C GLY A 84 22.37 1.17 3.99
N LEU A 85 22.02 1.18 2.69
CA LEU A 85 20.76 0.60 2.21
C LEU A 85 20.71 -0.92 2.39
N ALA A 86 21.84 -1.62 2.24
CA ALA A 86 21.91 -3.06 2.48
C ALA A 86 21.62 -3.39 3.96
N ILE A 87 22.28 -2.70 4.90
CA ILE A 87 22.03 -2.87 6.34
C ILE A 87 20.57 -2.54 6.66
N PHE A 88 20.06 -1.44 6.13
CA PHE A 88 18.68 -1.01 6.37
C PHE A 88 17.66 -2.01 5.80
N THR A 89 17.94 -2.62 4.65
CA THR A 89 17.10 -3.68 4.05
C THR A 89 17.07 -4.93 4.93
N VAL A 90 18.20 -5.34 5.50
CA VAL A 90 18.26 -6.48 6.43
C VAL A 90 17.41 -6.20 7.67
N LEU A 91 17.50 -5.01 8.26
CA LEU A 91 16.67 -4.63 9.41
C LEU A 91 15.17 -4.65 9.06
N LEU A 92 14.79 -4.09 7.91
CA LEU A 92 13.42 -4.07 7.43
C LEU A 92 12.88 -5.49 7.23
N PHE A 93 13.70 -6.38 6.67
CA PHE A 93 13.36 -7.79 6.45
C PHE A 93 13.09 -8.52 7.78
N VAL A 94 13.96 -8.35 8.78
CA VAL A 94 13.78 -8.94 10.12
C VAL A 94 12.47 -8.47 10.76
N VAL A 95 12.18 -7.17 10.73
CA VAL A 95 10.92 -6.61 11.27
C VAL A 95 9.70 -7.14 10.51
N SER A 96 9.81 -7.33 9.19
CA SER A 96 8.71 -7.82 8.34
C SER A 96 8.36 -9.29 8.60
N ILE A 97 9.35 -10.15 8.87
CA ILE A 97 9.11 -11.54 9.27
C ILE A 97 8.35 -11.61 10.60
N GLY A 98 8.68 -10.75 11.56
CA GLY A 98 8.00 -10.73 12.87
C GLY A 98 6.49 -10.52 12.83
N ARG A 99 5.95 -9.92 11.75
CA ARG A 99 4.50 -9.79 11.53
C ARG A 99 3.93 -10.80 10.55
N ASN A 100 4.74 -11.62 9.89
CA ASN A 100 4.30 -12.48 8.80
C ASN A 100 3.70 -11.64 7.62
N SER A 101 4.18 -10.41 7.42
CA SER A 101 3.59 -9.46 6.47
C SER A 101 4.48 -9.21 5.26
N ARG A 102 4.40 -10.10 4.28
CA ARG A 102 5.11 -9.95 3.00
C ARG A 102 4.71 -8.71 2.22
N ALA A 103 3.43 -8.34 2.28
CA ALA A 103 2.91 -7.17 1.58
C ALA A 103 3.58 -5.89 2.09
N ALA A 104 3.85 -5.80 3.40
CA ALA A 104 4.52 -4.65 3.98
C ALA A 104 5.88 -4.43 3.31
N PHE A 105 6.70 -5.48 3.18
CA PHE A 105 8.00 -5.45 2.51
C PHE A 105 7.88 -5.02 1.04
N MET A 106 6.97 -5.62 0.27
CA MET A 106 6.88 -5.41 -1.19
C MET A 106 6.38 -4.03 -1.61
N LEU A 107 5.39 -3.48 -0.90
CA LEU A 107 4.73 -2.24 -1.32
C LEU A 107 5.68 -1.05 -1.40
N GLY A 108 6.67 -0.99 -0.50
CA GLY A 108 7.66 0.08 -0.48
C GLY A 108 8.69 -0.02 -1.61
N PHE A 109 9.24 -1.20 -1.86
CA PHE A 109 10.17 -1.43 -2.98
C PHE A 109 9.50 -1.23 -4.35
N THR A 110 8.23 -1.60 -4.45
CA THR A 110 7.42 -1.32 -5.65
C THR A 110 7.38 0.17 -5.94
N SER A 111 7.23 1.02 -4.91
CA SER A 111 7.14 2.47 -5.05
C SER A 111 8.44 3.06 -5.62
N VAL A 112 9.59 2.55 -5.15
CA VAL A 112 10.92 2.91 -5.65
C VAL A 112 11.10 2.44 -7.10
N ALA A 113 10.65 1.23 -7.45
CA ALA A 113 10.70 0.71 -8.81
C ALA A 113 9.83 1.52 -9.77
N LEU A 114 8.61 1.89 -9.35
CA LEU A 114 7.72 2.79 -10.10
C LEU A 114 8.33 4.17 -10.27
N ALA A 115 8.96 4.74 -9.23
CA ALA A 115 9.68 6.00 -9.34
C ALA A 115 10.83 5.92 -10.35
N PHE A 116 11.62 4.85 -10.31
CA PHE A 116 12.66 4.63 -11.30
C PHE A 116 12.10 4.53 -12.73
N GLY A 117 11.01 3.77 -12.93
CA GLY A 117 10.29 3.67 -14.19
C GLY A 117 9.78 5.02 -14.68
N LEU A 118 9.18 5.82 -13.80
CA LEU A 118 8.74 7.19 -14.10
C LEU A 118 9.91 8.07 -14.56
N GLY A 119 11.07 7.96 -13.92
CA GLY A 119 12.27 8.70 -14.35
C GLY A 119 12.86 8.24 -15.67
N LEU A 120 12.66 6.97 -16.07
CA LEU A 120 12.99 6.50 -17.41
C LEU A 120 12.02 7.09 -18.45
N LEU A 121 10.72 7.06 -18.18
CA LEU A 121 9.69 7.60 -19.07
C LEU A 121 9.85 9.11 -19.31
N LEU A 122 10.22 9.86 -18.26
CA LEU A 122 10.48 11.29 -18.35
C LEU A 122 11.88 11.63 -18.91
N GLY A 123 12.71 10.63 -19.22
CA GLY A 123 14.07 10.83 -19.72
C GLY A 123 15.05 11.42 -18.71
N VAL A 124 14.68 11.48 -17.42
CA VAL A 124 15.53 11.95 -16.30
C VAL A 124 16.70 10.97 -16.08
N PHE A 125 16.44 9.68 -16.28
CA PHE A 125 17.45 8.63 -16.25
C PHE A 125 17.72 8.14 -17.67
N ARG A 126 18.98 8.25 -18.12
CA ARG A 126 19.44 7.65 -19.37
C ARG A 126 20.29 6.43 -19.04
N THR A 127 19.71 5.25 -19.14
CA THR A 127 20.40 3.99 -18.85
C THR A 127 20.36 3.06 -20.07
N ARG A 128 21.40 2.23 -20.21
CA ARG A 128 21.39 1.12 -21.17
C ARG A 128 20.72 -0.06 -20.49
N LEU A 129 19.40 -0.20 -20.65
CA LEU A 129 18.62 -1.25 -19.98
C LEU A 129 19.07 -2.64 -20.41
N PHE A 130 19.31 -2.85 -21.70
CA PHE A 130 19.71 -4.13 -22.29
C PHE A 130 21.23 -4.33 -22.28
N THR A 131 21.80 -4.53 -21.10
CA THR A 131 23.21 -4.96 -20.96
C THR A 131 23.28 -6.34 -20.31
N LEU A 132 24.31 -7.13 -20.61
CA LEU A 132 24.50 -8.45 -20.01
C LEU A 132 24.49 -8.38 -18.47
N ARG A 133 25.10 -7.34 -17.90
CA ARG A 133 25.08 -7.08 -16.46
C ARG A 133 23.66 -6.93 -15.93
N ASN A 134 22.81 -6.15 -16.59
CA ASN A 134 21.43 -5.97 -16.17
C ASN A 134 20.60 -7.23 -16.36
N LEU A 135 20.85 -7.99 -17.44
CA LEU A 135 20.20 -9.29 -17.66
C LEU A 135 20.52 -10.26 -16.52
N LEU A 136 21.79 -10.36 -16.10
CA LEU A 136 22.20 -11.17 -14.97
C LEU A 136 21.52 -10.72 -13.66
N ILE A 137 21.42 -9.40 -13.43
CA ILE A 137 20.69 -8.86 -12.27
C ILE A 137 19.21 -9.27 -12.30
N VAL A 138 18.55 -9.17 -13.45
CA VAL A 138 17.15 -9.57 -13.62
C VAL A 138 16.96 -11.07 -13.39
N LEU A 139 17.85 -11.92 -13.92
CA LEU A 139 17.80 -13.36 -13.71
C LEU A 139 18.00 -13.75 -12.24
N ILE A 140 18.94 -13.11 -11.56
CA ILE A 140 19.16 -13.32 -10.12
C ILE A 140 17.94 -12.86 -9.32
N ALA A 141 17.37 -11.69 -9.65
CA ALA A 141 16.16 -11.21 -9.01
C ALA A 141 14.98 -12.16 -9.23
N PHE A 142 14.79 -12.65 -10.46
CA PHE A 142 13.75 -13.61 -10.80
C PHE A 142 13.91 -14.91 -9.98
N TRP A 143 15.11 -15.48 -9.95
CA TRP A 143 15.41 -16.66 -9.14
C TRP A 143 15.14 -16.43 -7.64
N LEU A 144 15.48 -15.26 -7.11
CA LEU A 144 15.25 -14.91 -5.71
C LEU A 144 13.75 -14.81 -5.39
N PHE A 145 12.97 -14.14 -6.25
CA PHE A 145 11.54 -13.89 -6.02
C PHE A 145 10.66 -15.11 -6.32
N ASP A 146 11.07 -15.98 -7.25
CA ASP A 146 10.33 -17.19 -7.59
C ASP A 146 10.69 -18.38 -6.69
N GLY A 147 11.92 -18.43 -6.17
CA GLY A 147 12.37 -19.49 -5.27
C GLY A 147 12.34 -19.08 -3.78
N PRO A 148 13.48 -18.68 -3.19
CA PRO A 148 13.60 -18.50 -1.74
C PRO A 148 12.57 -17.53 -1.12
N ALA A 149 12.29 -16.40 -1.77
CA ALA A 149 11.33 -15.45 -1.25
C ALA A 149 9.89 -16.00 -1.31
N ALA A 150 9.54 -16.72 -2.38
CA ALA A 150 8.20 -17.29 -2.54
C ALA A 150 7.95 -18.40 -1.52
N ASP A 151 8.95 -19.25 -1.28
CA ASP A 151 8.93 -20.29 -0.26
C ASP A 151 8.80 -19.72 1.15
N LEU A 152 9.59 -18.69 1.47
CA LEU A 152 9.45 -17.98 2.74
C LEU A 152 8.05 -17.40 2.88
N GLY A 153 7.48 -16.94 1.78
CA GLY A 153 6.12 -16.48 1.77
C GLY A 153 5.08 -17.55 2.03
N THR A 154 5.21 -18.71 1.40
CA THR A 154 4.31 -19.84 1.66
C THR A 154 4.44 -20.30 3.11
N ALA A 155 5.66 -20.38 3.65
CA ALA A 155 5.91 -20.68 5.06
C ALA A 155 5.24 -19.68 6.00
N MET A 156 5.26 -18.39 5.64
CA MET A 156 4.52 -17.37 6.36
C MET A 156 3.00 -17.68 6.40
N VAL A 157 2.39 -18.06 5.28
CA VAL A 157 0.95 -18.43 5.27
C VAL A 157 0.65 -19.64 6.14
N LEU A 158 1.48 -20.68 6.06
CA LEU A 158 1.28 -21.92 6.82
C LEU A 158 1.19 -21.66 8.33
N VAL A 159 2.02 -20.76 8.85
CA VAL A 159 2.08 -20.43 10.28
C VAL A 159 1.05 -19.35 10.66
N ARG A 160 0.34 -18.74 9.69
CA ARG A 160 -0.51 -17.56 9.92
C ARG A 160 -1.61 -17.81 10.95
N ASN A 161 -2.20 -19.01 10.98
CA ASN A 161 -3.28 -19.34 11.92
C ASN A 161 -2.79 -19.38 13.38
N GLN A 162 -1.50 -19.63 13.60
CA GLN A 162 -0.88 -19.68 14.94
C GLN A 162 -0.49 -18.27 15.45
N ARG A 163 -0.66 -17.22 14.63
CA ARG A 163 -0.22 -15.85 14.97
C ARG A 163 -0.89 -15.25 16.21
N GLY A 164 -2.11 -15.69 16.54
CA GLY A 164 -2.86 -15.24 17.72
C GLY A 164 -2.46 -15.96 19.00
N GLU A 165 -1.82 -17.13 18.88
CA GLU A 165 -1.59 -18.06 19.99
C GLU A 165 -0.13 -18.07 20.47
N VAL A 166 0.81 -17.62 19.64
CA VAL A 166 2.24 -17.70 19.91
C VAL A 166 2.89 -16.31 19.93
N SER A 167 3.93 -16.15 20.76
CA SER A 167 4.71 -14.91 20.82
C SER A 167 5.37 -14.58 19.47
N ARG A 168 5.64 -13.29 19.22
CA ARG A 168 6.21 -12.81 17.96
C ARG A 168 7.58 -13.40 17.65
N SER A 169 8.42 -13.64 18.66
CA SER A 169 9.72 -14.30 18.49
C SER A 169 9.55 -15.74 18.04
N ASN A 170 8.66 -16.49 18.70
CA ASN A 170 8.41 -17.89 18.37
C ASN A 170 7.75 -18.02 16.99
N LEU A 171 6.97 -17.03 16.56
CA LEU A 171 6.42 -16.99 15.21
C LEU A 171 7.50 -16.85 14.13
N VAL A 172 8.59 -16.14 14.41
CA VAL A 172 9.76 -16.10 13.52
C VAL A 172 10.38 -17.49 13.42
N ASP A 173 10.58 -18.17 14.55
CA ASP A 173 11.17 -19.51 14.58
C ASP A 173 10.31 -20.53 13.82
N LEU A 174 9.00 -20.54 14.06
CA LEU A 174 8.04 -21.38 13.33
C LEU A 174 8.04 -21.08 11.83
N THR A 175 8.14 -19.81 11.44
CA THR A 175 8.23 -19.42 10.01
C THR A 175 9.52 -19.95 9.38
N LEU A 176 10.65 -19.92 10.11
CA LEU A 176 11.94 -20.45 9.64
C LEU A 176 11.96 -21.98 9.59
N GLU A 177 11.27 -22.65 10.51
CA GLU A 177 11.08 -24.10 10.50
C GLU A 177 10.24 -24.53 9.30
N ALA A 178 9.06 -23.91 9.10
CA ALA A 178 8.21 -24.15 7.95
C ALA A 178 8.91 -23.81 6.61
N PHE A 179 9.84 -22.85 6.60
CA PHE A 179 10.64 -22.54 5.40
C PHE A 179 11.62 -23.65 5.01
N LYS A 180 12.13 -24.41 6.00
CA LYS A 180 13.03 -25.55 5.78
C LYS A 180 12.27 -26.78 5.29
N ASP A 181 11.01 -26.92 5.66
CA ASP A 181 10.13 -28.00 5.21
C ASP A 181 9.60 -27.74 3.78
N LYS A 182 10.34 -28.22 2.78
CA LYS A 182 9.96 -28.07 1.37
C LYS A 182 8.77 -28.93 0.97
N GLU A 183 8.54 -30.05 1.66
CA GLU A 183 7.43 -30.94 1.36
C GLU A 183 6.11 -30.29 1.80
N ALA A 184 6.07 -29.70 3.00
CA ALA A 184 4.89 -28.96 3.48
C ALA A 184 4.55 -27.76 2.56
N ILE A 185 5.56 -27.03 2.08
CA ILE A 185 5.36 -25.92 1.13
C ILE A 185 4.77 -26.42 -0.20
N GLN A 186 5.29 -27.53 -0.74
CA GLN A 186 4.80 -28.09 -1.99
C GLN A 186 3.39 -28.66 -1.86
N ALA A 187 3.12 -29.40 -0.78
CA ALA A 187 1.80 -29.94 -0.47
C ALA A 187 0.75 -28.82 -0.35
N TYR A 188 1.09 -27.72 0.33
CA TYR A 188 0.21 -26.56 0.43
C TYR A 188 -0.09 -25.93 -0.93
N ARG A 189 0.92 -25.76 -1.79
CA ARG A 189 0.73 -25.21 -3.14
C ARG A 189 -0.14 -26.11 -4.02
N GLN A 190 0.05 -27.43 -3.92
CA GLN A 190 -0.75 -28.40 -4.65
C GLN A 190 -2.21 -28.37 -4.18
N ALA A 191 -2.45 -28.41 -2.87
CA ALA A 191 -3.79 -28.32 -2.30
C ALA A 191 -4.51 -27.02 -2.72
N ALA A 192 -3.82 -25.88 -2.64
CA ALA A 192 -4.38 -24.59 -3.06
C ALA A 192 -4.71 -24.51 -4.56
N SER A 193 -4.05 -25.33 -5.39
CA SER A 193 -4.31 -25.40 -6.84
C SER A 193 -5.41 -26.40 -7.23
N SER A 194 -5.76 -27.33 -6.35
CA SER A 194 -6.73 -28.40 -6.64
C SER A 194 -8.13 -28.17 -6.06
N GLU A 195 -8.31 -27.15 -5.21
CA GLU A 195 -9.64 -26.75 -4.74
C GLU A 195 -10.35 -25.89 -5.81
N GLU A 196 -11.29 -26.46 -6.55
CA GLU A 196 -12.31 -25.71 -7.30
C GLU A 196 -13.28 -25.06 -6.31
N LEU A 197 -12.93 -23.90 -5.79
CA LEU A 197 -13.81 -23.09 -4.94
C LEU A 197 -14.72 -22.21 -5.80
N ASP A 198 -15.99 -22.07 -5.38
CA ASP A 198 -16.95 -21.08 -5.92
C ASP A 198 -16.42 -19.64 -5.80
N TRP A 199 -15.47 -19.42 -4.88
CA TRP A 199 -14.69 -18.20 -4.73
C TRP A 199 -13.20 -18.53 -4.68
N ASP A 200 -12.48 -18.27 -5.78
CA ASP A 200 -11.03 -18.43 -5.85
C ASP A 200 -10.34 -17.09 -6.12
N GLU A 201 -9.41 -16.74 -5.25
CA GLU A 201 -8.61 -15.50 -5.29
C GLU A 201 -7.29 -15.66 -6.07
N HIS A 202 -6.95 -16.88 -6.50
CA HIS A 202 -5.67 -17.19 -7.13
C HIS A 202 -5.75 -17.05 -8.65
N TYR A 203 -5.00 -16.06 -9.19
CA TYR A 203 -4.78 -15.92 -10.64
C TYR A 203 -3.36 -16.31 -11.07
N LEU A 204 -2.39 -16.14 -10.17
CA LEU A 204 -0.99 -16.51 -10.39
C LEU A 204 -0.49 -17.37 -9.23
N ASN A 205 0.26 -18.41 -9.55
CA ASN A 205 0.87 -19.31 -8.56
C ASN A 205 1.94 -18.61 -7.71
N ASN A 206 2.53 -17.54 -8.23
CA ASN A 206 3.50 -16.74 -7.49
C ASN A 206 2.77 -15.73 -6.59
N ILE A 207 2.92 -15.93 -5.28
CA ILE A 207 2.23 -15.15 -4.26
C ILE A 207 2.62 -13.66 -4.21
N PHE A 208 3.75 -13.28 -4.80
CA PHE A 208 4.12 -11.87 -4.96
C PHE A 208 3.45 -11.24 -6.18
N LEU A 209 3.45 -11.95 -7.31
CA LEU A 209 2.80 -11.46 -8.54
C LEU A 209 1.28 -11.39 -8.39
N ALA A 210 0.68 -12.33 -7.65
CA ALA A 210 -0.76 -12.33 -7.36
C ALA A 210 -1.25 -11.00 -6.75
N ARG A 211 -0.40 -10.25 -6.03
CA ARG A 211 -0.75 -8.95 -5.44
C ARG A 211 -0.93 -7.82 -6.45
N PHE A 212 -0.44 -8.00 -7.68
CA PHE A 212 -0.59 -7.05 -8.77
C PHE A 212 -1.70 -7.46 -9.74
N CYS A 213 -2.30 -8.64 -9.55
CA CYS A 213 -3.29 -9.22 -10.44
C CYS A 213 -4.63 -9.38 -9.71
N ASN A 214 -5.48 -8.37 -9.82
CA ASN A 214 -6.78 -8.33 -9.15
C ASN A 214 -7.97 -8.56 -10.10
N LEU A 215 -7.72 -8.96 -11.35
CA LEU A 215 -8.76 -9.09 -12.37
C LEU A 215 -9.82 -10.14 -11.96
N LYS A 216 -9.40 -11.23 -11.32
CA LYS A 216 -10.31 -12.28 -10.84
C LYS A 216 -11.30 -11.77 -9.79
N PHE A 217 -10.89 -10.84 -8.92
CA PHE A 217 -11.80 -10.21 -7.95
C PHE A 217 -12.90 -9.41 -8.63
N ASN A 218 -12.57 -8.73 -9.74
CA ASN A 218 -13.55 -8.02 -10.54
C ASN A 218 -14.58 -9.00 -11.12
N ASP A 219 -14.11 -10.06 -11.80
CA ASP A 219 -14.97 -11.05 -12.42
C ASP A 219 -15.85 -11.76 -11.38
N ALA A 220 -15.27 -12.24 -10.28
CA ALA A 220 -16.00 -12.90 -9.20
C ALA A 220 -17.02 -11.96 -8.54
N SER A 221 -16.66 -10.68 -8.32
CA SER A 221 -17.58 -9.70 -7.76
C SER A 221 -18.73 -9.40 -8.74
N LEU A 222 -18.47 -9.32 -10.04
CA LEU A 222 -19.52 -9.10 -11.05
C LEU A 222 -20.46 -10.31 -11.14
N VAL A 223 -19.93 -11.53 -11.14
CA VAL A 223 -20.75 -12.75 -11.12
C VAL A 223 -21.66 -12.77 -9.90
N ASN A 224 -21.13 -12.47 -8.71
CA ASN A 224 -21.95 -12.44 -7.49
C ASN A 224 -22.96 -11.29 -7.51
N ALA A 225 -22.61 -10.13 -8.06
CA ALA A 225 -23.57 -9.05 -8.29
C ALA A 225 -24.73 -9.50 -9.19
N THR A 226 -24.46 -10.27 -10.27
CA THR A 226 -25.53 -10.78 -11.12
C THR A 226 -26.43 -11.83 -10.45
N LYS A 227 -25.92 -12.57 -9.45
CA LYS A 227 -26.71 -13.53 -8.67
C LYS A 227 -27.71 -12.84 -7.74
N ILE A 228 -27.35 -11.68 -7.21
CA ILE A 228 -28.19 -10.88 -6.29
C ILE A 228 -29.17 -10.01 -7.08
N GLY A 229 -28.77 -9.56 -8.27
CA GLY A 229 -29.53 -8.63 -9.11
C GLY A 229 -29.07 -7.19 -8.97
N ASP A 230 -29.53 -6.34 -9.90
CA ASP A 230 -29.24 -4.90 -9.88
C ASP A 230 -30.03 -4.22 -8.75
N HIS A 231 -29.37 -3.32 -8.00
CA HIS A 231 -29.98 -2.50 -6.92
C HIS A 231 -30.48 -3.29 -5.70
N ASP A 232 -29.60 -4.06 -5.06
CA ASP A 232 -29.89 -4.63 -3.74
C ASP A 232 -29.87 -3.55 -2.65
N SER A 233 -30.99 -3.40 -1.94
CA SER A 233 -31.16 -2.37 -0.90
C SER A 233 -30.20 -2.57 0.27
N ASP A 234 -29.83 -3.82 0.57
CA ASP A 234 -28.97 -4.12 1.71
C ASP A 234 -27.52 -3.79 1.38
N MET A 235 -27.05 -4.11 0.16
CA MET A 235 -25.76 -3.67 -0.37
C MET A 235 -25.64 -2.14 -0.42
N LEU A 236 -26.72 -1.45 -0.76
CA LEU A 236 -26.78 0.01 -0.75
C LEU A 236 -26.65 0.56 0.68
N ASN A 237 -27.46 0.06 1.61
CA ASN A 237 -27.42 0.48 3.02
C ASN A 237 -26.05 0.18 3.64
N PHE A 238 -25.49 -1.01 3.41
CA PHE A 238 -24.15 -1.38 3.85
C PHE A 238 -23.07 -0.43 3.30
N SER A 239 -23.21 -0.01 2.03
CA SER A 239 -22.31 0.98 1.43
C SER A 239 -22.41 2.35 2.11
N PHE A 240 -23.63 2.80 2.43
CA PHE A 240 -23.83 4.06 3.16
C PHE A 240 -23.32 3.98 4.60
N ASP A 241 -23.58 2.89 5.31
CA ASP A 241 -23.08 2.69 6.68
C ASP A 241 -21.55 2.69 6.70
N ARG A 242 -20.91 2.01 5.74
CA ARG A 242 -19.45 2.05 5.56
C ARG A 242 -18.92 3.45 5.28
N PHE A 243 -19.65 4.26 4.50
CA PHE A 243 -19.29 5.65 4.27
C PHE A 243 -19.37 6.46 5.56
N ILE A 244 -20.44 6.33 6.32
CA ILE A 244 -20.64 7.10 7.56
C ILE A 244 -19.61 6.70 8.62
N VAL A 245 -19.35 5.40 8.81
CA VAL A 245 -18.35 4.88 9.77
C VAL A 245 -16.93 5.39 9.51
N THR A 246 -16.64 5.74 8.26
CA THR A 246 -15.34 6.31 7.87
C THR A 246 -15.08 7.68 8.50
N LEU A 247 -16.14 8.44 8.79
CA LEU A 247 -16.01 9.77 9.38
C LEU A 247 -15.35 9.72 10.77
N PRO A 248 -14.49 10.68 11.12
CA PRO A 248 -13.90 10.77 12.46
C PRO A 248 -14.98 10.83 13.57
N ASN A 249 -14.71 10.20 14.72
CA ASN A 249 -15.65 10.20 15.86
C ASN A 249 -16.13 11.59 16.26
N PRO A 250 -15.29 12.65 16.31
CA PRO A 250 -15.79 13.99 16.64
C PRO A 250 -16.88 14.51 15.70
N ILE A 251 -16.88 14.08 14.43
CA ILE A 251 -17.92 14.46 13.47
C ILE A 251 -19.20 13.65 13.73
N LEU A 252 -19.07 12.35 14.01
CA LEU A 252 -20.22 11.50 14.32
C LEU A 252 -20.91 11.92 15.63
N ASP A 253 -20.11 12.21 16.67
CA ASP A 253 -20.58 12.69 17.96
C ASP A 253 -21.30 14.04 17.81
N ALA A 254 -20.77 14.94 16.98
CA ALA A 254 -21.39 16.24 16.68
C ALA A 254 -22.68 16.12 15.87
N LEU A 255 -22.81 15.08 15.04
CA LEU A 255 -24.01 14.79 14.26
C LEU A 255 -25.01 13.90 15.01
N HIS A 256 -24.69 13.48 16.24
CA HIS A 256 -25.47 12.53 17.04
C HIS A 256 -25.79 11.23 16.29
N ILE A 257 -24.84 10.74 15.48
CA ILE A 257 -24.97 9.49 14.73
C ILE A 257 -24.40 8.35 15.57
N ASP A 258 -25.29 7.49 16.08
CA ASP A 258 -24.91 6.29 16.82
C ASP A 258 -24.75 5.11 15.84
N ILE A 259 -23.50 4.83 15.44
CA ILE A 259 -23.17 3.66 14.61
C ILE A 259 -22.07 2.85 15.28
N ASN A 260 -22.32 1.55 15.39
CA ASN A 260 -21.34 0.57 15.87
C ASN A 260 -20.26 0.32 14.82
N LYS A 261 -19.17 1.11 14.87
CA LYS A 261 -18.03 0.99 13.95
C LYS A 261 -17.42 -0.41 13.91
N ILE A 262 -17.40 -1.11 15.05
CA ILE A 262 -16.74 -2.41 15.19
C ILE A 262 -17.49 -3.46 14.38
N GLU A 263 -18.81 -3.47 14.50
CA GLU A 263 -19.69 -4.40 13.80
C GLU A 263 -19.71 -4.12 12.29
N THR A 264 -19.85 -2.86 11.88
CA THR A 264 -19.87 -2.49 10.46
C THR A 264 -18.53 -2.72 9.75
N ASN A 265 -17.40 -2.68 10.48
CA ASN A 265 -16.08 -2.97 9.92
C ASN A 265 -15.67 -4.44 10.01
N SER A 266 -16.43 -5.28 10.71
CA SER A 266 -16.13 -6.70 10.91
C SER A 266 -16.15 -7.51 9.61
N SER A 267 -16.90 -7.05 8.61
CA SER A 267 -17.04 -7.69 7.30
C SER A 267 -16.50 -6.81 6.17
N SER A 268 -15.82 -7.43 5.22
CA SER A 268 -15.38 -6.78 3.97
C SER A 268 -16.55 -6.59 3.01
N PHE A 269 -16.38 -5.77 1.97
CA PHE A 269 -17.41 -5.67 0.93
C PHE A 269 -17.53 -6.97 0.13
N GLY A 270 -16.43 -7.71 -0.04
CA GLY A 270 -16.44 -9.02 -0.68
C GLY A 270 -17.20 -10.07 0.14
N ASP A 271 -16.99 -10.11 1.47
CA ASP A 271 -17.75 -10.98 2.36
C ASP A 271 -19.25 -10.73 2.25
N TYR A 272 -19.65 -9.45 2.34
CA TYR A 272 -21.06 -9.08 2.35
C TYR A 272 -21.73 -9.37 0.99
N LEU A 273 -21.02 -9.11 -0.11
CA LEU A 273 -21.49 -9.46 -1.45
C LEU A 273 -21.65 -10.98 -1.61
N TYR A 274 -20.66 -11.77 -1.18
CA TYR A 274 -20.74 -13.23 -1.29
C TYR A 274 -21.83 -13.82 -0.38
N TYR A 275 -21.97 -13.29 0.84
CA TYR A 275 -23.04 -13.61 1.76
C TYR A 275 -24.41 -13.45 1.10
N LYS A 276 -24.65 -12.31 0.46
CA LYS A 276 -25.91 -12.03 -0.25
C LYS A 276 -26.12 -12.94 -1.45
N ALA A 277 -25.05 -13.35 -2.14
CA ALA A 277 -25.14 -14.21 -3.32
C ALA A 277 -25.44 -15.69 -3.01
N ILE A 278 -25.03 -16.20 -1.83
CA ILE A 278 -25.16 -17.63 -1.46
C ILE A 278 -26.12 -17.85 -0.27
N ALA A 279 -26.47 -16.79 0.46
CA ALA A 279 -27.33 -16.81 1.64
C ALA A 279 -26.81 -17.70 2.79
N ASP A 280 -25.50 -17.64 3.04
CA ASP A 280 -24.82 -18.38 4.12
C ASP A 280 -24.08 -17.43 5.07
N ASP A 281 -24.60 -17.29 6.30
CA ASP A 281 -24.06 -16.41 7.34
C ASP A 281 -22.61 -16.80 7.76
N SER A 282 -22.19 -18.05 7.54
CA SER A 282 -20.84 -18.53 7.91
C SER A 282 -19.70 -17.88 7.11
N VAL A 283 -20.06 -17.14 6.06
CA VAL A 283 -19.13 -16.41 5.17
C VAL A 283 -18.63 -15.11 5.80
N LEU A 284 -19.44 -14.47 6.65
CA LEU A 284 -19.12 -13.15 7.20
C LEU A 284 -17.89 -13.22 8.12
N GLY A 285 -17.00 -12.23 7.97
CA GLY A 285 -15.72 -12.17 8.72
C GLY A 285 -14.56 -12.94 8.07
N SER A 286 -14.76 -13.57 6.91
CA SER A 286 -13.67 -14.24 6.18
C SER A 286 -12.69 -13.28 5.48
N LEU A 287 -13.04 -11.99 5.39
CA LEU A 287 -12.26 -10.91 4.79
C LEU A 287 -11.93 -11.15 3.30
N ARG A 288 -12.89 -11.70 2.55
CA ARG A 288 -12.82 -11.89 1.08
C ARG A 288 -12.68 -10.54 0.37
N LEU A 289 -11.78 -10.49 -0.60
CA LEU A 289 -11.51 -9.23 -1.31
C LEU A 289 -12.57 -8.95 -2.38
N GLY A 290 -13.37 -7.90 -2.17
CA GLY A 290 -14.30 -7.39 -3.20
C GLY A 290 -13.62 -6.54 -4.26
N GLN A 291 -14.38 -6.10 -5.27
CA GLN A 291 -13.95 -5.10 -6.24
C GLN A 291 -15.08 -4.10 -6.53
N PHE A 292 -14.72 -2.81 -6.65
CA PHE A 292 -15.67 -1.69 -6.70
C PHE A 292 -16.73 -1.74 -7.82
N ALA A 293 -16.47 -2.43 -8.93
CA ALA A 293 -17.38 -2.58 -10.05
C ALA A 293 -18.47 -3.60 -9.71
N GLY A 294 -18.12 -4.76 -9.14
CA GLY A 294 -19.12 -5.73 -8.69
C GLY A 294 -19.93 -5.22 -7.50
N THR A 295 -19.26 -4.70 -6.47
CA THR A 295 -19.95 -4.15 -5.28
C THR A 295 -20.74 -2.89 -5.63
N GLY A 296 -20.22 -2.05 -6.52
CA GLY A 296 -20.90 -0.87 -7.05
C GLY A 296 -22.12 -1.23 -7.91
N MET A 297 -22.03 -2.28 -8.74
CA MET A 297 -23.16 -2.77 -9.52
C MET A 297 -24.26 -3.35 -8.62
N ALA A 298 -23.89 -4.14 -7.61
CA ALA A 298 -24.85 -4.68 -6.65
C ALA A 298 -25.56 -3.57 -5.85
N ALA A 299 -24.83 -2.55 -5.39
CA ALA A 299 -25.39 -1.46 -4.59
C ALA A 299 -26.14 -0.40 -5.41
N PHE A 300 -25.54 0.07 -6.51
CA PHE A 300 -26.01 1.25 -7.27
C PHE A 300 -26.45 0.92 -8.70
N GLY A 301 -26.38 -0.33 -9.15
CA GLY A 301 -26.62 -0.70 -10.54
C GLY A 301 -25.74 0.15 -11.47
N TRP A 302 -26.15 0.36 -12.72
CA TRP A 302 -25.38 1.18 -13.67
C TRP A 302 -25.04 2.62 -13.23
N TRP A 303 -25.77 3.17 -12.25
CA TRP A 303 -25.46 4.49 -11.68
C TRP A 303 -24.10 4.55 -10.97
N TYR A 304 -23.54 3.39 -10.59
CA TYR A 304 -22.20 3.31 -10.01
C TYR A 304 -21.14 3.96 -10.91
N LEU A 305 -21.28 3.87 -12.25
CA LEU A 305 -20.36 4.49 -13.22
C LEU A 305 -20.43 6.02 -13.20
N PHE A 306 -21.62 6.59 -13.00
CA PHE A 306 -21.81 8.03 -12.87
C PHE A 306 -21.11 8.54 -11.60
N PHE A 307 -21.32 7.87 -10.46
CA PHE A 307 -20.64 8.21 -9.20
C PHE A 307 -19.12 8.03 -9.30
N LEU A 308 -18.66 6.95 -9.94
CA LEU A 308 -17.24 6.74 -10.21
C LEU A 308 -16.65 7.91 -11.00
N GLY A 309 -17.30 8.30 -12.11
CA GLY A 309 -16.87 9.42 -12.94
C GLY A 309 -16.78 10.74 -12.16
N LEU A 310 -17.76 11.02 -11.31
CA LEU A 310 -17.77 12.20 -10.44
C LEU A 310 -16.61 12.19 -9.44
N LEU A 311 -16.33 11.03 -8.84
CA LEU A 311 -15.25 10.86 -7.86
C LEU A 311 -13.86 10.92 -8.51
N MET A 312 -13.70 10.49 -9.76
CA MET A 312 -12.41 10.50 -10.44
C MET A 312 -11.84 11.91 -10.67
N ILE A 313 -12.68 12.91 -10.94
CA ILE A 313 -12.22 14.28 -11.23
C ILE A 313 -11.41 14.88 -10.07
N PRO A 314 -11.94 15.00 -8.83
CA PRO A 314 -11.16 15.51 -7.71
C PRO A 314 -9.97 14.60 -7.38
N LEU A 315 -10.08 13.30 -7.65
CA LEU A 315 -9.05 12.33 -7.34
C LEU A 315 -7.79 12.50 -8.16
N TYR A 316 -7.93 12.60 -9.49
CA TYR A 316 -6.80 12.91 -10.37
C TYR A 316 -6.23 14.29 -10.07
N TYR A 317 -7.08 15.28 -9.74
CA TYR A 317 -6.59 16.58 -9.29
C TYR A 317 -5.71 16.47 -8.04
N LEU A 318 -6.08 15.66 -7.04
CA LEU A 318 -5.25 15.42 -5.85
C LEU A 318 -3.94 14.69 -6.15
N PHE A 319 -3.91 13.79 -7.15
CA PHE A 319 -2.67 13.17 -7.61
C PHE A 319 -1.76 14.17 -8.32
N ASP A 320 -2.33 15.04 -9.16
CA ASP A 320 -1.58 16.08 -9.85
C ASP A 320 -0.89 17.05 -8.88
N LEU A 321 -1.49 17.30 -7.70
CA LEU A 321 -0.90 18.12 -6.63
C LEU A 321 0.43 17.59 -6.08
N PHE A 322 0.81 16.34 -6.36
CA PHE A 322 2.12 15.80 -5.99
C PHE A 322 3.22 16.14 -6.98
N SER A 323 2.90 16.81 -8.09
CA SER A 323 3.85 17.22 -9.12
C SER A 323 3.74 18.71 -9.42
N ILE A 324 4.87 19.33 -9.77
CA ILE A 324 4.91 20.69 -10.30
C ILE A 324 5.81 20.73 -11.53
N LYS A 325 5.51 21.68 -12.41
CA LYS A 325 6.33 22.00 -13.56
C LYS A 325 7.20 23.20 -13.22
N ARG A 326 8.51 23.02 -13.07
CA ARG A 326 9.45 24.12 -12.88
C ARG A 326 10.08 24.50 -14.22
N SER A 327 10.15 25.80 -14.50
CA SER A 327 10.91 26.29 -15.64
C SER A 327 12.40 26.28 -15.28
N SER A 328 13.17 25.39 -15.90
CA SER A 328 14.62 25.40 -15.77
C SER A 328 15.21 26.24 -16.90
N ILE A 329 15.99 27.26 -16.54
CA ILE A 329 16.77 28.02 -17.52
C ILE A 329 18.05 27.22 -17.76
N ASN A 330 18.05 26.41 -18.82
CA ASN A 330 19.27 25.78 -19.27
C ASN A 330 20.06 26.79 -20.09
N SER A 331 21.26 27.14 -19.62
CA SER A 331 22.14 28.19 -20.14
C SER A 331 22.54 28.05 -21.62
N THR A 332 22.12 26.99 -22.30
CA THR A 332 22.52 26.69 -23.68
C THR A 332 21.37 26.38 -24.63
N ASN A 333 20.14 26.11 -24.18
CA ASN A 333 19.02 25.72 -25.07
C ASN A 333 17.64 26.06 -24.47
N GLY A 334 17.33 27.35 -24.36
CA GLY A 334 15.98 27.83 -23.99
C GLY A 334 15.47 27.35 -22.61
N THR A 335 14.22 27.71 -22.31
CA THR A 335 13.51 27.26 -21.10
C THR A 335 12.99 25.85 -21.32
N THR A 336 13.64 24.85 -20.74
CA THR A 336 13.07 23.49 -20.65
C THR A 336 12.30 23.37 -19.35
N ALA A 337 11.01 23.09 -19.44
CA ALA A 337 10.23 22.83 -18.25
C ALA A 337 10.49 21.41 -17.75
N GLU A 338 10.97 21.30 -16.52
CA GLU A 338 11.25 20.04 -15.85
C GLU A 338 10.12 19.73 -14.86
N PHE A 339 9.68 18.47 -14.85
CA PHE A 339 8.73 17.98 -13.86
C PHE A 339 9.47 17.64 -12.57
N GLU A 340 8.99 18.19 -11.46
CA GLU A 340 9.47 17.90 -10.11
C GLU A 340 8.33 17.29 -9.31
N PHE A 341 8.59 16.14 -8.71
CA PHE A 341 7.66 15.43 -7.84
C PHE A 341 8.00 15.68 -6.39
N SER A 342 6.99 15.78 -5.53
CA SER A 342 7.21 15.73 -4.09
C SER A 342 7.71 14.33 -3.68
N LEU A 343 8.58 14.26 -2.67
CA LEU A 343 8.99 12.97 -2.10
C LEU A 343 7.77 12.20 -1.55
N CYS A 344 6.78 12.93 -1.00
CA CYS A 344 5.50 12.37 -0.58
C CYS A 344 4.79 11.59 -1.70
N GLY A 345 4.63 12.23 -2.86
CA GLY A 345 4.01 11.60 -4.03
C GLY A 345 4.80 10.41 -4.55
N LEU A 346 6.13 10.51 -4.58
CA LEU A 346 7.01 9.41 -4.98
C LEU A 346 6.85 8.21 -4.05
N MET A 347 6.76 8.43 -2.73
CA MET A 347 6.51 7.35 -1.76
C MET A 347 5.12 6.73 -1.93
N ALA A 348 4.12 7.50 -2.35
CA ALA A 348 2.75 7.06 -2.55
C ALA A 348 2.50 6.35 -3.90
N LEU A 349 3.50 6.23 -4.78
CA LEU A 349 3.32 5.69 -6.14
C LEU A 349 2.70 4.30 -6.19
N THR A 350 3.04 3.39 -5.28
CA THR A 350 2.40 2.07 -5.24
C THR A 350 0.90 2.18 -4.98
N THR A 351 0.48 3.03 -4.04
CA THR A 351 -0.94 3.27 -3.74
C THR A 351 -1.65 3.90 -4.92
N ILE A 352 -1.01 4.84 -5.62
CA ILE A 352 -1.55 5.47 -6.82
C ILE A 352 -1.69 4.44 -7.96
N PHE A 353 -0.69 3.58 -8.14
CA PHE A 353 -0.69 2.56 -9.18
C PHE A 353 -1.77 1.49 -8.94
N LEU A 354 -1.92 1.05 -7.69
CA LEU A 354 -2.91 0.04 -7.30
C LEU A 354 -4.27 0.65 -6.93
N PHE A 355 -4.50 1.92 -7.24
CA PHE A 355 -5.64 2.65 -6.69
C PHE A 355 -7.01 2.09 -7.11
N PHE A 356 -7.10 1.46 -8.29
CA PHE A 356 -8.32 0.80 -8.76
C PHE A 356 -8.53 -0.62 -8.22
N ASN A 357 -7.65 -1.10 -7.34
CA ASN A 357 -7.82 -2.39 -6.67
C ASN A 357 -8.70 -2.31 -5.40
N ASN A 358 -9.42 -1.20 -5.22
CA ASN A 358 -10.31 -0.99 -4.08
C ASN A 358 -11.59 -1.85 -4.17
N GLU A 359 -12.09 -2.28 -3.01
CA GLU A 359 -13.26 -3.15 -2.92
C GLU A 359 -14.59 -2.44 -3.22
N SER A 360 -14.66 -1.13 -3.05
CA SER A 360 -15.90 -0.36 -3.13
C SER A 360 -15.66 1.07 -3.64
N LEU A 361 -16.69 1.65 -4.25
CA LEU A 361 -16.73 3.07 -4.59
C LEU A 361 -16.53 3.97 -3.37
N ILE A 362 -16.96 3.51 -2.20
CA ILE A 362 -16.84 4.25 -0.94
C ILE A 362 -15.37 4.51 -0.60
N SER A 363 -14.46 3.59 -0.93
CA SER A 363 -13.02 3.75 -0.71
C SER A 363 -12.44 4.99 -1.42
N PHE A 364 -13.01 5.38 -2.56
CA PHE A 364 -12.59 6.60 -3.26
C PHE A 364 -12.99 7.86 -2.49
N SER A 365 -14.20 7.89 -1.95
CA SER A 365 -14.65 8.98 -1.08
C SER A 365 -13.84 9.05 0.21
N VAL A 366 -13.50 7.89 0.80
CA VAL A 366 -12.61 7.81 1.97
C VAL A 366 -11.24 8.42 1.67
N PHE A 367 -10.68 8.12 0.50
CA PHE A 367 -9.40 8.67 0.08
C PHE A 367 -9.44 10.20 -0.03
N LEU A 368 -10.48 10.74 -0.67
CA LEU A 368 -10.67 12.18 -0.86
C LEU A 368 -10.83 12.93 0.47
N LEU A 369 -11.62 12.38 1.39
CA LEU A 369 -11.99 13.05 2.65
C LEU A 369 -10.96 12.86 3.77
N ARG A 370 -10.19 11.78 3.74
CA ARG A 370 -9.33 11.39 4.86
C ARG A 370 -7.93 11.00 4.43
N ASP A 371 -7.79 9.97 3.61
CA ASP A 371 -6.48 9.32 3.46
C ASP A 371 -5.45 10.22 2.75
N TRP A 372 -5.88 11.01 1.75
CA TRP A 372 -5.00 11.98 1.11
C TRP A 372 -4.56 13.09 2.08
N ILE A 373 -5.49 13.61 2.89
CA ILE A 373 -5.20 14.65 3.89
C ILE A 373 -4.22 14.09 4.94
N GLN A 374 -4.47 12.88 5.44
CA GLN A 374 -3.60 12.20 6.39
C GLN A 374 -2.19 12.00 5.82
N LEU A 375 -2.08 11.52 4.56
CA LEU A 375 -0.81 11.31 3.88
C LEU A 375 0.02 12.61 3.82
N VAL A 376 -0.60 13.70 3.35
CA VAL A 376 0.06 15.01 3.22
C VAL A 376 0.41 15.60 4.59
N PHE A 377 -0.49 15.50 5.56
CA PHE A 377 -0.28 15.99 6.92
C PHE A 377 0.88 15.27 7.63
N LEU A 378 0.91 13.93 7.58
CA LEU A 378 1.98 13.15 8.17
C LEU A 378 3.32 13.44 7.50
N TYR A 379 3.33 13.64 6.18
CA TYR A 379 4.54 14.07 5.49
C TYR A 379 5.05 15.42 5.99
N PHE A 380 4.19 16.42 6.16
CA PHE A 380 4.60 17.71 6.70
C PHE A 380 5.13 17.61 8.13
N LEU A 381 4.49 16.81 8.98
CA LEU A 381 4.91 16.59 10.36
C LEU A 381 6.31 15.97 10.40
N VAL A 382 6.52 14.85 9.69
CA VAL A 382 7.81 14.15 9.67
C VAL A 382 8.89 15.00 8.99
N SER A 383 8.58 15.67 7.88
CA SER A 383 9.52 16.55 7.17
C SER A 383 9.97 17.72 8.05
N SER A 384 9.04 18.36 8.77
CA SER A 384 9.35 19.46 9.68
C SER A 384 10.19 18.98 10.87
N PHE A 385 9.82 17.85 11.47
CA PHE A 385 10.54 17.27 12.61
C PHE A 385 11.96 16.84 12.23
N THR A 386 12.13 16.11 11.12
CA THR A 386 13.46 15.69 10.64
C THR A 386 14.32 16.87 10.20
N ARG A 387 13.71 17.95 9.70
CA ARG A 387 14.42 19.20 9.40
C ARG A 387 14.93 19.89 10.65
N PHE A 388 14.11 19.94 11.70
CA PHE A 388 14.52 20.45 13.01
C PHE A 388 15.69 19.64 13.59
N LEU A 389 15.59 18.31 13.60
CA LEU A 389 16.70 17.43 14.05
C LEU A 389 17.98 17.63 13.23
N ASN A 390 17.87 17.74 11.90
CA ASN A 390 19.02 17.98 11.03
C ASN A 390 19.71 19.33 11.29
N ARG A 391 19.00 20.34 11.82
CA ARG A 391 19.60 21.61 12.24
C ARG A 391 20.33 21.53 13.58
N ILE A 392 20.05 20.51 14.40
CA ILE A 392 20.72 20.27 15.69
C ILE A 392 21.98 19.42 15.50
N ILE A 393 21.92 18.46 14.57
CA ILE A 393 23.03 17.54 14.27
C ILE A 393 24.16 18.26 13.50
N ARG A 394 23.85 19.35 12.82
CA ARG A 394 24.82 20.24 12.15
C ARG A 394 25.15 21.41 13.04
#